data_AF-A0A6P1TMU1-F1
#
_entry.id   AF-A0A6P1TMU1-F1
#
_cell.length_a   1.000
_cell.length_b   1.000
_cell.length_c   1.000
_cell.angle_alpha   90.00
_cell.angle_beta   90.00
_cell.angle_gamma   90.00
#
_symmetry.space_group_name_H-M   'P 1'
#
loop_
_entity.id
_entity.type
_entity.pdbx_description
1 polymer ?
#
loop_
_entity_poly.entity_id
_entity_poly.type
_entity_poly.pdbx_seq_one_letter_code
_entity_poly.pdbx_strand_id
1 'polypeptide(L)'
;MEVNAEVEKDKKVDKKKAEKVKKSKTEKNTVKKEKKIQAKNTSDEETKVVEKKVKVKKTAKKKPEKKKVAKVQKEPKVKEVIQEIDDNVKINKLAVIFVMTFFILIGGFVIIGTNQYSYSLDIKNANINFSRQRYTEAYNEIYGLDIKKKDKETYEKIMTVMFVNKELNSYNNYMDIKMYPQALDSLLKGIERYDKYIKHATDLGIQKDMENVKKKIMKELKQKFDLTEEEAIALNESGDQTEYSIKVFNTVLEKMK
;
A
#
# COMPACT_ATOMS: atom_id res chain seq x y z
N MET A 1 -70.79 1.21 -18.77
CA MET A 1 -69.52 0.54 -18.44
C MET A 1 -68.45 1.60 -18.52
N GLU A 2 -67.80 1.91 -17.39
CA GLU A 2 -66.50 2.60 -17.22
C GLU A 2 -66.48 3.31 -15.86
N VAL A 3 -66.33 2.54 -14.79
CA VAL A 3 -65.96 3.02 -13.45
C VAL A 3 -65.07 1.93 -12.84
N ASN A 4 -63.75 2.00 -13.03
CA ASN A 4 -62.80 1.13 -12.32
C ASN A 4 -61.33 1.61 -12.43
N ALA A 5 -61.03 2.77 -11.84
CA ALA A 5 -59.63 3.26 -11.73
C ALA A 5 -59.28 3.85 -10.35
N GLU A 6 -60.06 3.55 -9.30
CA GLU A 6 -59.90 4.19 -7.99
C GLU A 6 -59.82 3.23 -6.80
N VAL A 7 -59.42 1.97 -7.05
CA VAL A 7 -59.19 0.96 -5.99
C VAL A 7 -57.84 0.28 -6.19
N GLU A 8 -56.75 1.06 -6.21
CA GLU A 8 -55.39 0.48 -6.10
C GLU A 8 -54.37 1.38 -5.37
N LYS A 9 -54.86 2.25 -4.46
CA LYS A 9 -54.00 3.08 -3.59
C LYS A 9 -54.08 2.76 -2.08
N ASP A 10 -54.87 1.78 -1.65
CA ASP A 10 -55.10 1.48 -0.23
C ASP A 10 -54.60 0.11 0.28
N LYS A 11 -53.52 -0.45 -0.30
CA LYS A 11 -52.91 -1.72 0.20
C LYS A 11 -51.40 -1.73 0.43
N LYS A 12 -50.72 -0.57 0.43
CA LYS A 12 -49.26 -0.49 0.69
C LYS A 12 -48.83 0.40 1.87
N VAL A 13 -49.77 0.91 2.67
CA VAL A 13 -49.45 1.79 3.80
C VAL A 13 -49.40 1.06 5.17
N ASP A 14 -49.89 -0.18 5.27
CA ASP A 14 -49.98 -0.92 6.55
C ASP A 14 -48.92 -2.01 6.82
N LYS A 15 -47.76 -1.98 6.14
CA LYS A 15 -46.64 -2.91 6.44
C LYS A 15 -45.34 -2.25 6.90
N LYS A 16 -45.36 -0.93 7.17
CA LYS A 16 -44.16 -0.16 7.59
C LYS A 16 -44.17 0.34 9.04
N LYS A 17 -45.08 -0.17 9.89
CA LYS A 17 -45.25 0.29 11.29
C LYS A 17 -45.29 -0.82 12.36
N ALA A 18 -44.61 -1.94 12.13
CA ALA A 18 -44.50 -3.05 13.10
C ALA A 18 -43.06 -3.47 13.48
N GLU A 19 -42.02 -2.70 13.11
CA GLU A 19 -40.63 -3.08 13.43
C GLU A 19 -39.74 -1.95 13.97
N LYS A 20 -40.37 -0.91 14.52
CA LYS A 20 -39.71 0.03 15.43
C LYS A 20 -40.65 0.27 16.61
N VAL A 21 -40.10 0.16 17.82
CA VAL A 21 -40.71 0.48 19.13
C VAL A 21 -41.40 -0.67 19.88
N LYS A 22 -40.62 -1.72 20.21
CA LYS A 22 -40.55 -2.23 21.60
C LYS A 22 -39.09 -2.06 22.03
N LYS A 23 -38.78 -0.97 22.77
CA LYS A 23 -38.58 -0.97 24.23
C LYS A 23 -37.42 -1.90 24.62
N SER A 24 -36.18 -1.42 24.81
CA SER A 24 -35.73 -0.50 25.87
C SER A 24 -36.18 -0.96 27.27
N LYS A 25 -35.18 -1.13 28.17
CA LYS A 25 -35.14 -1.82 29.49
C LYS A 25 -34.77 -3.30 29.34
N THR A 26 -33.51 -3.72 29.51
CA THR A 26 -32.72 -3.59 30.75
C THR A 26 -31.21 -3.49 30.44
N GLU A 27 -30.58 -2.47 31.01
CA GLU A 27 -29.13 -2.28 31.08
C GLU A 27 -28.46 -3.29 32.03
N LYS A 28 -27.12 -3.37 31.93
CA LYS A 28 -26.18 -4.07 32.83
C LYS A 28 -26.16 -5.59 32.76
N ASN A 29 -25.48 -6.12 31.76
CA ASN A 29 -24.36 -7.02 32.05
C ASN A 29 -23.44 -7.25 30.84
N THR A 30 -22.13 -7.27 31.11
CA THR A 30 -21.07 -7.83 30.27
C THR A 30 -20.56 -7.02 29.08
N VAL A 31 -19.94 -5.89 29.41
CA VAL A 31 -18.59 -5.59 28.90
C VAL A 31 -17.70 -6.81 29.15
N LYS A 32 -17.52 -7.68 28.15
CA LYS A 32 -16.48 -8.74 28.03
C LYS A 32 -16.84 -9.69 26.88
N LYS A 33 -16.71 -9.24 25.64
CA LYS A 33 -16.55 -10.15 24.49
C LYS A 33 -15.89 -9.50 23.28
N GLU A 34 -14.97 -8.58 23.53
CA GLU A 34 -13.78 -8.40 22.71
C GLU A 34 -12.63 -9.15 23.41
N LYS A 35 -11.80 -9.85 22.64
CA LYS A 35 -10.73 -10.79 23.07
C LYS A 35 -11.19 -12.18 23.56
N LYS A 36 -11.72 -13.00 22.65
CA LYS A 36 -11.58 -14.47 22.80
C LYS A 36 -11.73 -15.26 21.49
N ILE A 37 -10.94 -14.92 20.47
CA ILE A 37 -10.46 -15.90 19.46
C ILE A 37 -9.00 -15.53 19.15
N GLN A 38 -8.16 -15.67 20.18
CA GLN A 38 -6.70 -15.73 20.11
C GLN A 38 -6.37 -16.92 21.01
N ALA A 39 -6.22 -18.11 20.42
CA ALA A 39 -5.60 -19.30 21.01
C ALA A 39 -5.93 -20.52 20.15
N LYS A 40 -5.16 -20.74 19.08
CA LYS A 40 -4.74 -22.07 18.65
C LYS A 40 -3.71 -21.94 17.54
N ASN A 41 -2.60 -22.64 17.73
CA ASN A 41 -1.53 -22.94 16.76
C ASN A 41 -0.31 -22.01 16.75
N THR A 42 0.29 -21.80 17.92
CA THR A 42 1.75 -21.66 18.06
C THR A 42 2.20 -22.45 19.27
N SER A 43 2.51 -23.73 19.04
CA SER A 43 3.29 -24.56 19.95
C SER A 43 4.01 -25.53 19.05
N ASP A 44 5.26 -25.22 18.73
CA ASP A 44 6.40 -26.11 18.93
C ASP A 44 7.66 -25.38 18.49
N GLU A 45 8.76 -25.65 19.21
CA GLU A 45 10.15 -25.32 18.86
C GLU A 45 10.86 -24.06 19.39
N GLU A 46 10.47 -23.48 20.54
CA GLU A 46 11.39 -22.59 21.29
C GLU A 46 11.32 -22.81 22.81
N THR A 47 11.82 -23.95 23.28
CA THR A 47 12.13 -24.18 24.71
C THR A 47 13.45 -24.91 24.84
N LYS A 48 14.57 -24.18 24.74
CA LYS A 48 15.86 -24.67 25.25
C LYS A 48 16.91 -23.61 25.63
N VAL A 49 16.58 -22.31 25.67
CA VAL A 49 17.63 -21.28 25.86
C VAL A 49 17.25 -20.14 26.81
N VAL A 50 16.47 -20.36 27.88
CA VAL A 50 16.33 -19.32 28.94
C VAL A 50 16.07 -19.93 30.32
N GLU A 51 16.98 -20.77 30.84
CA GLU A 51 16.84 -21.27 32.23
C GLU A 51 18.17 -21.45 32.97
N LYS A 52 19.16 -20.58 32.73
CA LYS A 52 20.45 -20.63 33.45
C LYS A 52 21.00 -19.30 33.97
N LYS A 53 20.19 -18.25 34.03
CA LYS A 53 20.60 -16.99 34.67
C LYS A 53 19.51 -16.59 35.68
N VAL A 54 19.95 -16.12 36.85
CA VAL A 54 19.12 -15.64 37.98
C VAL A 54 18.68 -16.73 38.99
N LYS A 55 19.64 -17.42 39.60
CA LYS A 55 19.41 -18.03 40.93
C LYS A 55 20.70 -18.23 41.74
N VAL A 56 21.59 -17.25 41.80
CA VAL A 56 22.70 -17.26 42.77
C VAL A 56 23.01 -15.84 43.22
N LYS A 57 22.22 -15.32 44.17
CA LYS A 57 22.67 -14.23 45.07
C LYS A 57 21.74 -14.19 46.28
N LYS A 58 22.37 -14.20 47.46
CA LYS A 58 21.82 -14.03 48.83
C LYS A 58 21.32 -15.31 49.53
N THR A 59 22.23 -15.94 50.26
CA THR A 59 22.07 -16.15 51.72
C THR A 59 23.45 -16.28 52.36
N ALA A 60 23.65 -15.53 53.43
CA ALA A 60 24.87 -15.45 54.21
C ALA A 60 24.64 -16.05 55.60
N LYS A 61 25.76 -16.50 56.22
CA LYS A 61 25.99 -16.84 57.64
C LYS A 61 25.52 -18.22 58.14
N LYS A 62 26.48 -19.11 58.46
CA LYS A 62 27.03 -19.33 59.82
C LYS A 62 28.21 -20.34 59.80
N LYS A 63 29.26 -20.01 60.56
CA LYS A 63 30.42 -20.83 60.99
C LYS A 63 29.97 -21.87 62.07
N PRO A 64 30.74 -22.94 62.43
CA PRO A 64 32.15 -22.88 62.86
C PRO A 64 33.11 -24.05 62.49
N GLU A 65 34.41 -23.72 62.63
CA GLU A 65 35.62 -24.52 62.98
C GLU A 65 35.84 -25.98 62.50
N LYS A 66 36.98 -26.22 61.82
CA LYS A 66 38.25 -26.74 62.43
C LYS A 66 39.38 -26.92 61.38
N LYS A 67 40.50 -26.23 61.64
CA LYS A 67 41.94 -26.57 61.50
C LYS A 67 42.45 -27.40 60.31
N LYS A 68 43.39 -26.80 59.54
CA LYS A 68 44.80 -27.21 59.26
C LYS A 68 45.29 -26.45 58.01
N VAL A 69 45.86 -25.26 58.14
CA VAL A 69 47.31 -24.96 58.17
C VAL A 69 48.12 -25.67 57.07
N ALA A 70 48.41 -24.96 55.98
CA ALA A 70 49.76 -24.85 55.41
C ALA A 70 49.79 -23.75 54.33
N LYS A 71 50.48 -22.65 54.64
CA LYS A 71 50.91 -21.57 53.74
C LYS A 71 51.90 -22.11 52.71
N VAL A 72 51.73 -21.78 51.43
CA VAL A 72 52.86 -21.34 50.59
C VAL A 72 52.36 -20.23 49.65
N GLN A 73 52.81 -19.01 49.93
CA GLN A 73 52.72 -17.84 49.06
C GLN A 73 53.85 -17.91 48.03
N LYS A 74 53.55 -17.69 46.74
CA LYS A 74 54.45 -17.06 45.76
C LYS A 74 53.61 -16.30 44.74
N GLU A 75 53.54 -14.98 44.88
CA GLU A 75 53.16 -14.06 43.80
C GLU A 75 54.41 -13.75 42.92
N PRO A 76 54.36 -12.84 41.93
CA PRO A 76 54.18 -13.12 40.52
C PRO A 76 55.43 -12.78 39.69
N LYS A 77 55.82 -13.60 38.70
CA LYS A 77 56.80 -13.17 37.69
C LYS A 77 56.09 -12.38 36.60
N VAL A 78 55.88 -11.10 36.85
CA VAL A 78 55.67 -10.08 35.82
C VAL A 78 57.03 -9.79 35.20
N LYS A 79 57.46 -10.61 34.24
CA LYS A 79 58.55 -10.26 33.32
C LYS A 79 58.26 -10.92 31.97
N GLU A 80 58.30 -10.07 30.94
CA GLU A 80 58.47 -10.42 29.52
C GLU A 80 57.30 -11.13 28.85
N VAL A 81 56.23 -10.37 28.60
CA VAL A 81 55.48 -10.51 27.35
C VAL A 81 55.51 -9.15 26.65
N ILE A 82 56.72 -8.68 26.37
CA ILE A 82 56.90 -7.83 25.19
C ILE A 82 56.76 -8.84 24.05
N GLN A 83 55.53 -9.02 23.57
CA GLN A 83 55.27 -9.72 22.33
C GLN A 83 56.11 -9.02 21.28
N GLU A 84 57.20 -9.67 20.86
CA GLU A 84 57.82 -9.42 19.58
C GLU A 84 56.67 -9.41 18.57
N ILE A 85 56.37 -8.24 18.02
CA ILE A 85 55.54 -8.15 16.82
C ILE A 85 56.43 -8.78 15.76
N ASP A 86 56.30 -10.09 15.61
CA ASP A 86 56.95 -10.84 14.55
C ASP A 86 56.41 -10.28 13.24
N ASP A 87 57.23 -9.47 12.56
CA ASP A 87 56.94 -8.89 11.25
C ASP A 87 56.76 -9.96 10.14
N ASN A 88 56.81 -11.26 10.49
CA ASN A 88 56.53 -12.39 9.61
C ASN A 88 55.23 -13.13 9.96
N VAL A 89 54.10 -12.43 10.12
CA VAL A 89 52.78 -13.07 10.02
C VAL A 89 52.58 -13.56 8.57
N LYS A 90 53.06 -14.76 8.26
CA LYS A 90 52.85 -15.43 6.98
C LYS A 90 51.37 -15.76 6.83
N ILE A 91 50.65 -14.88 6.13
CA ILE A 91 49.24 -15.11 5.83
C ILE A 91 49.13 -16.38 4.99
N ASN A 92 48.30 -17.32 5.42
CA ASN A 92 48.06 -18.55 4.69
C ASN A 92 47.42 -18.19 3.33
N LYS A 93 48.19 -18.33 2.24
CA LYS A 93 47.72 -18.04 0.88
C LYS A 93 46.43 -18.78 0.55
N LEU A 94 46.26 -20.01 1.05
CA LEU A 94 45.03 -20.79 0.86
C LEU A 94 43.84 -20.15 1.59
N ALA A 95 44.04 -19.63 2.80
CA ALA A 95 43.01 -18.94 3.55
C ALA A 95 42.60 -17.62 2.88
N VAL A 96 43.57 -16.88 2.32
CA VAL A 96 43.29 -15.63 1.57
C VAL A 96 42.47 -15.93 0.32
N ILE A 97 42.85 -16.96 -0.45
CA ILE A 97 42.11 -17.37 -1.66
C ILE A 97 40.70 -17.82 -1.31
N PHE A 98 40.53 -18.60 -0.24
CA PHE A 98 39.22 -19.05 0.21
C PHE A 98 38.33 -17.87 0.62
N VAL A 99 38.85 -16.95 1.43
CA VAL A 99 38.12 -15.76 1.88
C VAL A 99 37.77 -14.85 0.69
N MET A 100 38.69 -14.62 -0.24
CA MET A 100 38.41 -13.82 -1.45
C MET A 100 37.33 -14.48 -2.32
N THR A 101 37.42 -15.79 -2.58
CA THR A 101 36.43 -16.53 -3.37
C THR A 101 35.04 -16.48 -2.71
N PHE A 102 34.98 -16.61 -1.39
CA PHE A 102 33.73 -16.51 -0.64
C PHE A 102 33.07 -15.13 -0.80
N PHE A 103 33.85 -14.04 -0.70
CA PHE A 103 33.32 -12.69 -0.91
C PHE A 103 32.89 -12.43 -2.36
N ILE A 104 33.60 -12.97 -3.35
CA ILE A 104 33.20 -12.89 -4.77
C ILE A 104 31.87 -13.62 -5.00
N LEU A 105 31.70 -14.82 -4.41
CA LEU A 105 30.46 -15.58 -4.51
C LEU A 105 29.28 -14.84 -3.85
N ILE A 106 29.47 -14.30 -2.66
CA ILE A 106 28.44 -13.49 -1.98
C ILE A 106 28.14 -12.23 -2.79
N GLY A 107 29.16 -11.51 -3.25
CA GLY A 107 28.99 -10.31 -4.06
C GLY A 107 28.19 -10.59 -5.34
N GLY A 108 28.53 -11.66 -6.07
CA GLY A 108 27.79 -12.09 -7.25
C GLY A 108 26.34 -12.47 -6.93
N PHE A 109 26.11 -13.20 -5.83
CA PHE A 109 24.77 -13.57 -5.39
C PHE A 109 23.91 -12.35 -5.02
N VAL A 110 24.48 -11.37 -4.31
CA VAL A 110 23.79 -10.14 -3.94
C VAL A 110 23.41 -9.35 -5.19
N ILE A 111 24.34 -9.15 -6.13
CA ILE A 111 24.06 -8.38 -7.36
C ILE A 111 22.92 -9.02 -8.17
N ILE A 112 22.94 -10.34 -8.36
CA ILE A 112 21.90 -11.06 -9.10
C ILE A 112 20.58 -11.07 -8.32
N GLY A 113 20.66 -11.32 -7.01
CA GLY A 113 19.50 -11.44 -6.13
C GLY A 113 18.74 -10.13 -5.98
N THR A 114 19.44 -9.00 -5.82
CA THR A 114 18.82 -7.69 -5.60
C THR A 114 17.98 -7.26 -6.79
N ASN A 115 18.48 -7.37 -8.03
CA ASN A 115 17.74 -6.92 -9.22
C ASN A 115 16.46 -7.74 -9.48
N GLN A 116 16.51 -9.06 -9.29
CA GLN A 116 15.34 -9.93 -9.46
C GLN A 116 14.33 -9.76 -8.32
N TYR A 117 14.82 -9.51 -7.11
CA TYR A 117 13.98 -9.28 -5.94
C TYR A 117 13.20 -7.97 -6.05
N SER A 118 13.87 -6.87 -6.43
CA SER A 118 13.22 -5.57 -6.62
C SER A 118 12.09 -5.65 -7.64
N TYR A 119 12.36 -6.17 -8.85
CA TYR A 119 11.33 -6.35 -9.87
C TYR A 119 10.09 -7.10 -9.35
N SER A 120 10.31 -8.21 -8.63
CA SER A 120 9.20 -9.04 -8.15
C SER A 120 8.41 -8.33 -7.05
N LEU A 121 9.08 -7.53 -6.23
CA LEU A 121 8.46 -6.70 -5.20
C LEU A 121 7.64 -5.57 -5.83
N ASP A 122 8.18 -4.88 -6.81
CA ASP A 122 7.54 -3.77 -7.51
C ASP A 122 6.24 -4.24 -8.22
N ILE A 123 6.30 -5.34 -8.98
CA ILE A 123 5.11 -5.93 -9.62
C ILE A 123 4.07 -6.37 -8.57
N LYS A 124 4.51 -6.90 -7.43
CA LYS A 124 3.60 -7.29 -6.34
C LYS A 124 2.92 -6.07 -5.74
N ASN A 125 3.68 -5.01 -5.45
CA ASN A 125 3.14 -3.76 -4.93
C ASN A 125 2.20 -3.09 -5.91
N ALA A 126 2.55 -3.09 -7.20
CA ALA A 126 1.72 -2.57 -8.28
C ALA A 126 0.34 -3.24 -8.29
N ASN A 127 0.28 -4.58 -8.23
CA ASN A 127 -0.98 -5.32 -8.15
C ASN A 127 -1.78 -5.00 -6.87
N ILE A 128 -1.11 -4.88 -5.72
CA ILE A 128 -1.75 -4.50 -4.45
C ILE A 128 -2.33 -3.08 -4.53
N ASN A 129 -1.59 -2.14 -5.13
CA ASN A 129 -2.03 -0.78 -5.31
C ASN A 129 -3.21 -0.71 -6.28
N PHE A 130 -3.13 -1.41 -7.41
CA PHE A 130 -4.19 -1.46 -8.42
C PHE A 130 -5.49 -2.02 -7.83
N SER A 131 -5.42 -3.17 -7.14
CA SER A 131 -6.60 -3.77 -6.48
C SER A 131 -7.23 -2.90 -5.39
N ARG A 132 -6.45 -1.97 -4.81
CA ARG A 132 -6.92 -0.95 -3.86
C ARG A 132 -7.34 0.36 -4.54
N GLN A 133 -7.43 0.38 -5.86
CA GLN A 133 -7.76 1.56 -6.67
C GLN A 133 -6.79 2.74 -6.48
N ARG A 134 -5.56 2.44 -6.04
CA ARG A 134 -4.43 3.38 -5.92
C ARG A 134 -3.65 3.38 -7.23
N TYR A 135 -4.28 3.89 -8.27
CA TYR A 135 -3.78 3.72 -9.65
C TYR A 135 -2.49 4.49 -9.93
N THR A 136 -2.33 5.68 -9.35
CA THR A 136 -1.09 6.47 -9.45
C THR A 136 0.07 5.73 -8.81
N GLU A 137 -0.13 5.16 -7.63
CA GLU A 137 0.86 4.36 -6.92
C GLU A 137 1.17 3.08 -7.69
N ALA A 138 0.15 2.39 -8.22
CA ALA A 138 0.35 1.20 -9.05
C ALA A 138 1.21 1.50 -10.29
N TYR A 139 0.99 2.64 -10.93
CA TYR A 139 1.80 3.12 -12.03
C TYR A 139 3.24 3.43 -11.62
N ASN A 140 3.43 4.11 -10.48
CA ASN A 140 4.76 4.47 -10.00
C ASN A 140 5.63 3.25 -9.68
N GLU A 141 5.03 2.15 -9.20
CA GLU A 141 5.76 0.90 -8.94
C GLU A 141 6.28 0.26 -10.24
N ILE A 142 5.58 0.41 -11.37
CA ILE A 142 5.98 -0.19 -12.65
C ILE A 142 6.73 0.76 -13.58
N TYR A 143 6.78 2.05 -13.23
CA TYR A 143 7.36 3.08 -14.07
C TYR A 143 8.87 2.88 -14.21
N GLY A 144 9.36 2.83 -15.46
CA GLY A 144 10.77 2.64 -15.76
C GLY A 144 11.27 1.20 -15.66
N LEU A 145 10.41 0.24 -15.32
CA LEU A 145 10.78 -1.17 -15.32
C LEU A 145 10.77 -1.75 -16.74
N ASP A 146 11.71 -2.66 -17.01
CA ASP A 146 11.64 -3.54 -18.17
C ASP A 146 10.67 -4.69 -17.89
N ILE A 147 9.46 -4.59 -18.44
CA ILE A 147 8.34 -5.49 -18.12
C ILE A 147 8.54 -6.85 -18.78
N LYS A 148 8.60 -7.89 -17.95
CA LYS A 148 8.70 -9.27 -18.43
C LYS A 148 7.38 -9.69 -19.06
N LYS A 149 7.47 -10.55 -20.09
CA LYS A 149 6.31 -11.08 -20.83
C LYS A 149 5.19 -11.62 -19.92
N LYS A 150 5.55 -12.26 -18.80
CA LYS A 150 4.60 -12.83 -17.84
C LYS A 150 3.77 -11.78 -17.09
N ASP A 151 4.26 -10.54 -16.98
CA ASP A 151 3.62 -9.46 -16.22
C ASP A 151 3.04 -8.38 -17.18
N LYS A 152 3.04 -8.64 -18.49
CA LYS A 152 2.54 -7.72 -19.51
C LYS A 152 1.07 -7.36 -19.31
N GLU A 153 0.25 -8.34 -18.90
CA GLU A 153 -1.17 -8.11 -18.61
C GLU A 153 -1.36 -7.14 -17.43
N THR A 154 -0.61 -7.31 -16.34
CA THR A 154 -0.62 -6.39 -15.19
C THR A 154 -0.24 -4.98 -15.64
N TYR A 155 0.83 -4.85 -16.43
CA TYR A 155 1.26 -3.57 -16.98
C TYR A 155 0.17 -2.92 -17.84
N GLU A 156 -0.43 -3.66 -18.77
CA GLU A 156 -1.49 -3.15 -19.66
C GLU A 156 -2.71 -2.67 -18.88
N LYS A 157 -3.13 -3.40 -17.83
CA LYS A 157 -4.21 -2.98 -16.94
C LYS A 157 -3.91 -1.65 -16.25
N ILE A 158 -2.74 -1.55 -15.63
CA ILE A 158 -2.34 -0.34 -14.89
C ILE A 158 -2.25 0.86 -15.84
N MET A 159 -1.60 0.69 -16.99
CA MET A 159 -1.45 1.74 -17.99
C MET A 159 -2.80 2.22 -18.53
N THR A 160 -3.71 1.29 -18.83
CA THR A 160 -5.02 1.61 -19.39
C THR A 160 -5.84 2.47 -18.44
N VAL A 161 -5.91 2.12 -17.16
CA VAL A 161 -6.59 2.95 -16.15
C VAL A 161 -5.86 4.29 -15.97
N MET A 162 -4.53 4.28 -16.01
CA MET A 162 -3.73 5.49 -15.82
C MET A 162 -3.94 6.53 -16.94
N PHE A 163 -4.29 6.10 -18.17
CA PHE A 163 -4.64 7.06 -19.23
C PHE A 163 -5.76 8.00 -18.81
N VAL A 164 -6.75 7.52 -18.06
CA VAL A 164 -7.84 8.35 -17.54
C VAL A 164 -7.49 8.97 -16.19
N ASN A 165 -6.93 8.17 -15.27
CA ASN A 165 -6.65 8.62 -13.90
C ASN A 165 -5.65 9.77 -13.82
N LYS A 166 -4.70 9.85 -14.76
CA LYS A 166 -3.76 10.97 -14.80
C LYS A 166 -4.46 12.32 -15.00
N GLU A 167 -5.58 12.36 -15.71
CA GLU A 167 -6.29 13.60 -15.98
C GLU A 167 -7.02 14.11 -14.72
N LEU A 168 -7.49 13.19 -13.87
CA LEU A 168 -7.98 13.53 -12.53
C LEU A 168 -6.85 14.08 -11.64
N ASN A 169 -5.64 13.52 -11.74
CA ASN A 169 -4.47 14.05 -11.02
C ASN A 169 -4.10 15.45 -11.52
N SER A 170 -4.09 15.67 -12.85
CA SER A 170 -3.85 16.98 -13.46
C SER A 170 -4.88 18.00 -12.99
N TYR A 171 -6.17 17.64 -12.97
CA TYR A 171 -7.23 18.48 -12.42
C TYR A 171 -6.95 18.90 -10.98
N ASN A 172 -6.61 17.96 -10.08
CA ASN A 172 -6.31 18.29 -8.68
C ASN A 172 -5.16 19.29 -8.58
N ASN A 173 -4.08 19.05 -9.33
CA ASN A 173 -2.93 19.95 -9.35
C ASN A 173 -3.30 21.36 -9.85
N TYR A 174 -4.09 21.46 -10.93
CA TYR A 174 -4.52 22.76 -11.46
C TYR A 174 -5.50 23.49 -10.52
N MET A 175 -6.38 22.76 -9.85
CA MET A 175 -7.27 23.33 -8.82
C MET A 175 -6.46 23.91 -7.66
N ASP A 176 -5.42 23.21 -7.21
CA ASP A 176 -4.56 23.65 -6.09
C ASP A 176 -3.86 24.99 -6.39
N ILE A 177 -3.50 25.22 -7.65
CA ILE A 177 -2.89 26.48 -8.12
C ILE A 177 -3.90 27.45 -8.78
N LYS A 178 -5.21 27.21 -8.61
CA LYS A 178 -6.31 28.06 -9.10
C LYS A 178 -6.33 28.29 -10.63
N MET A 179 -5.78 27.36 -11.39
CA MET A 179 -5.83 27.33 -12.85
C MET A 179 -7.10 26.64 -13.33
N TYR A 180 -8.25 27.27 -13.09
CA TYR A 180 -9.57 26.66 -13.31
C TYR A 180 -9.88 26.22 -14.75
N PRO A 181 -9.52 26.99 -15.81
CA PRO A 181 -9.71 26.54 -17.18
C PRO A 181 -8.94 25.25 -17.50
N GLN A 182 -7.70 25.14 -17.01
CA GLN A 182 -6.85 23.97 -17.18
C GLN A 182 -7.33 22.78 -16.35
N ALA A 183 -7.91 23.06 -15.17
CA ALA A 183 -8.57 22.05 -14.35
C ALA A 183 -9.79 21.46 -15.08
N LEU A 184 -10.66 22.32 -15.65
CA LEU A 184 -11.79 21.89 -16.46
C LEU A 184 -11.34 21.07 -17.68
N ASP A 185 -10.40 21.62 -18.46
CA ASP A 185 -9.81 20.95 -19.63
C ASP A 185 -9.26 19.56 -19.30
N SER A 186 -8.63 19.39 -18.13
CA SER A 186 -8.15 18.09 -17.67
C SER A 186 -9.32 17.11 -17.44
N LEU A 187 -10.38 17.53 -16.75
CA LEU A 187 -11.55 16.66 -16.53
C LEU A 187 -12.22 16.26 -17.85
N LEU A 188 -12.37 17.21 -18.79
CA LEU A 188 -12.93 16.97 -20.12
C LEU A 188 -12.11 15.95 -20.92
N LYS A 189 -10.78 16.08 -20.94
CA LYS A 189 -9.86 15.08 -21.50
C LYS A 189 -9.98 13.72 -20.82
N GLY A 190 -10.26 13.70 -19.52
CA GLY A 190 -10.54 12.48 -18.78
C GLY A 190 -11.75 11.72 -19.33
N ILE A 191 -12.84 12.42 -19.66
CA ILE A 191 -14.03 11.83 -20.30
C ILE A 191 -13.70 11.30 -21.69
N GLU A 192 -13.04 12.11 -22.53
CA GLU A 192 -12.63 11.69 -23.88
C GLU A 192 -11.74 10.43 -23.85
N ARG A 193 -10.77 10.38 -22.93
CA ARG A 193 -9.90 9.22 -22.76
C ARG A 193 -10.65 8.00 -22.24
N TYR A 194 -11.63 8.18 -21.36
CA TYR A 194 -12.48 7.07 -20.94
C TYR A 194 -13.18 6.44 -22.15
N ASP A 195 -13.83 7.25 -22.98
CA ASP A 195 -14.56 6.75 -24.15
C ASP A 195 -13.62 6.08 -25.16
N LYS A 196 -12.41 6.62 -25.32
CA LYS A 196 -11.36 6.03 -26.17
C LYS A 196 -10.89 4.65 -25.69
N TYR A 197 -10.72 4.45 -24.38
CA TYR A 197 -10.07 3.26 -23.84
C TYR A 197 -11.02 2.25 -23.18
N ILE A 198 -12.30 2.57 -22.98
CA ILE A 198 -13.24 1.69 -22.26
C ILE A 198 -13.41 0.32 -22.91
N LYS A 199 -13.44 0.24 -24.25
CA LYS A 199 -13.53 -1.05 -24.96
C LYS A 199 -12.35 -1.96 -24.64
N HIS A 200 -11.13 -1.43 -24.75
CA HIS A 200 -9.91 -2.17 -24.40
C HIS A 200 -9.87 -2.55 -22.91
N ALA A 201 -10.32 -1.66 -22.03
CA ALA A 201 -10.42 -1.94 -20.61
C ALA A 201 -11.42 -3.07 -20.30
N THR A 202 -12.53 -3.17 -21.05
CA THR A 202 -13.47 -4.28 -20.94
C THR A 202 -12.82 -5.60 -21.34
N ASP A 203 -12.07 -5.63 -22.44
CA ASP A 203 -11.34 -6.83 -22.88
C ASP A 203 -10.29 -7.28 -21.83
N LEU A 204 -9.66 -6.32 -21.14
CA LEU A 204 -8.74 -6.56 -20.03
C LEU A 204 -9.45 -6.88 -18.70
N GLY A 205 -10.79 -6.83 -18.62
CA GLY A 205 -11.55 -7.11 -17.40
C GLY A 205 -11.46 -6.03 -16.32
N ILE A 206 -11.08 -4.80 -16.67
CA ILE A 206 -10.90 -3.65 -15.77
C ILE A 206 -11.92 -2.53 -16.02
N GLN A 207 -13.06 -2.85 -16.63
CA GLN A 207 -14.15 -1.91 -16.89
C GLN A 207 -14.57 -1.14 -15.62
N LYS A 208 -14.72 -1.86 -14.49
CA LYS A 208 -15.11 -1.24 -13.20
C LYS A 208 -14.08 -0.23 -12.70
N ASP A 209 -12.80 -0.48 -12.93
CA ASP A 209 -11.73 0.43 -12.51
C ASP A 209 -11.80 1.74 -13.30
N MET A 210 -12.06 1.66 -14.62
CA MET A 210 -12.32 2.81 -15.48
C MET A 210 -13.57 3.58 -15.06
N GLU A 211 -14.68 2.88 -14.82
CA GLU A 211 -15.95 3.48 -14.36
C GLU A 211 -15.76 4.22 -13.02
N ASN A 212 -14.96 3.66 -12.11
CA ASN A 212 -14.63 4.32 -10.85
C ASN A 212 -13.88 5.64 -11.05
N VAL A 213 -12.93 5.68 -12.00
CA VAL A 213 -12.21 6.92 -12.33
C VAL A 213 -13.17 7.93 -12.99
N LYS A 214 -13.95 7.51 -13.99
CA LYS A 214 -14.96 8.36 -14.64
C LYS A 214 -15.93 8.95 -13.63
N LYS A 215 -16.42 8.14 -12.69
CA LYS A 215 -17.32 8.60 -11.62
C LYS A 215 -16.70 9.71 -10.76
N LYS A 216 -15.40 9.62 -10.46
CA LYS A 216 -14.68 10.69 -9.74
C LYS A 216 -14.59 11.95 -10.60
N ILE A 217 -14.23 11.83 -11.89
CA ILE A 217 -14.21 12.96 -12.84
C ILE A 217 -15.58 13.63 -12.92
N MET A 218 -16.65 12.85 -13.11
CA MET A 218 -18.01 13.36 -13.20
C MET A 218 -18.48 14.06 -11.93
N LYS A 219 -18.07 13.54 -10.77
CA LYS A 219 -18.35 14.20 -9.50
C LYS A 219 -17.70 15.59 -9.44
N GLU A 220 -16.44 15.72 -9.86
CA GLU A 220 -15.74 17.00 -9.86
C GLU A 220 -16.31 17.97 -10.91
N LEU A 221 -16.61 17.49 -12.12
CA LEU A 221 -17.31 18.27 -13.17
C LEU A 221 -18.61 18.87 -12.61
N LYS A 222 -19.43 18.05 -11.96
CA LYS A 222 -20.70 18.51 -11.40
C LYS A 222 -20.52 19.45 -10.21
N GLN A 223 -19.58 19.16 -9.30
CA GLN A 223 -19.42 19.92 -8.06
C GLN A 223 -18.71 21.26 -8.25
N LYS A 224 -17.79 21.37 -9.21
CA LYS A 224 -16.97 22.57 -9.39
C LYS A 224 -17.37 23.42 -10.58
N PHE A 225 -17.93 22.82 -11.62
CA PHE A 225 -18.27 23.51 -12.86
C PHE A 225 -19.77 23.43 -13.18
N ASP A 226 -20.56 22.75 -12.35
CA ASP A 226 -21.99 22.50 -12.58
C ASP A 226 -22.30 21.91 -13.96
N LEU A 227 -21.42 21.01 -14.44
CA LEU A 227 -21.55 20.35 -15.73
C LEU A 227 -22.10 18.92 -15.59
N THR A 228 -23.00 18.54 -16.50
CA THR A 228 -23.39 17.14 -16.70
C THR A 228 -22.43 16.42 -17.63
N GLU A 229 -22.62 15.11 -17.79
CA GLU A 229 -21.80 14.31 -18.70
C GLU A 229 -22.04 14.71 -20.15
N GLU A 230 -23.30 14.95 -20.52
CA GLU A 230 -23.69 15.37 -21.86
C GLU A 230 -23.12 16.74 -22.22
N GLU A 231 -23.13 17.69 -21.29
CA GLU A 231 -22.51 19.00 -21.48
C GLU A 231 -20.98 18.89 -21.63
N ALA A 232 -20.33 18.01 -20.85
CA ALA A 232 -18.90 17.76 -20.97
C ALA A 232 -18.53 17.13 -22.32
N ILE A 233 -19.34 16.19 -22.83
CA ILE A 233 -19.15 15.60 -24.16
C ILE A 233 -19.35 16.66 -25.24
N ALA A 234 -20.40 17.48 -25.15
CA ALA A 234 -20.66 18.55 -26.10
C ALA A 234 -19.52 19.59 -26.14
N LEU A 235 -18.86 19.85 -25.01
CA LEU A 235 -17.66 20.68 -24.96
C LEU A 235 -16.48 20.02 -25.67
N ASN A 236 -16.26 18.72 -25.52
CA ASN A 236 -15.18 18.01 -26.22
C ASN A 236 -15.39 17.94 -27.73
N GLU A 237 -16.64 17.88 -28.19
CA GLU A 237 -17.00 17.84 -29.61
C GLU A 237 -17.00 19.24 -30.26
N SER A 238 -16.63 20.28 -29.53
CA SER A 238 -16.72 21.64 -30.04
C SER A 238 -15.63 21.95 -31.07
N GLY A 239 -16.04 22.11 -32.32
CA GLY A 239 -15.32 22.87 -33.35
C GLY A 239 -13.82 22.59 -33.49
N ASP A 240 -13.06 23.63 -33.86
CA ASP A 240 -11.61 23.57 -33.86
C ASP A 240 -11.01 23.85 -32.47
N GLN A 241 -9.69 23.67 -32.33
CA GLN A 241 -8.99 23.83 -31.06
C GLN A 241 -9.14 25.24 -30.44
N THR A 242 -9.29 26.28 -31.27
CA THR A 242 -9.46 27.66 -30.80
C THR A 242 -10.85 27.81 -30.20
N GLU A 243 -11.87 27.33 -30.90
CA GLU A 243 -13.25 27.35 -30.42
C GLU A 243 -13.40 26.59 -29.09
N TYR A 244 -12.80 25.40 -29.00
CA TYR A 244 -12.74 24.61 -27.76
C TYR A 244 -12.14 25.41 -26.61
N SER A 245 -10.98 26.02 -26.82
CA SER A 245 -10.27 26.75 -25.77
C SER A 245 -11.09 27.95 -25.26
N ILE A 246 -11.77 28.66 -26.17
CA ILE A 246 -12.66 29.77 -25.84
C ILE A 246 -13.86 29.27 -25.01
N LYS A 247 -14.49 28.16 -25.43
CA LYS A 247 -15.62 27.57 -24.71
C LYS A 247 -15.25 27.15 -23.29
N VAL A 248 -14.13 26.45 -23.11
CA VAL A 248 -13.63 26.06 -21.77
C VAL A 248 -13.44 27.29 -20.88
N PHE A 249 -12.80 28.34 -21.39
CA PHE A 249 -12.57 29.56 -20.62
C PHE A 249 -13.89 30.25 -20.22
N ASN A 250 -14.82 30.38 -21.18
CA ASN A 250 -16.11 31.02 -20.94
C ASN A 250 -16.96 30.21 -19.93
N THR A 251 -16.98 28.88 -20.05
CA THR A 251 -17.69 28.01 -19.09
C THR A 251 -17.21 28.24 -17.66
N VAL A 252 -15.89 28.35 -17.45
CA VAL A 252 -15.35 28.65 -16.12
C VAL A 252 -15.82 30.03 -15.62
N LEU A 253 -15.76 31.06 -16.47
CA LEU A 253 -16.20 32.41 -16.09
C LEU A 253 -17.70 32.49 -15.74
N GLU A 254 -18.52 31.68 -16.39
CA GLU A 254 -19.96 31.66 -16.17
C GLU A 254 -20.35 30.84 -14.93
N LYS A 255 -19.72 29.69 -14.74
CA LYS A 255 -20.14 28.67 -13.77
C LYS A 255 -19.43 28.73 -12.42
N MET A 256 -18.25 29.36 -12.34
CA MET A 256 -17.48 29.50 -11.07
C MET A 256 -17.66 30.85 -10.38
N LYS A 257 -18.83 31.49 -10.51
CA LYS A 257 -19.16 32.73 -9.77
C LYS A 257 -19.55 32.46 -8.32
#